data_AF-A0AAV4FLD4-F1
#
_entry.id   AF-A0AAV4FLD4-F1
#
_cell.length_a   1.000
_cell.length_b   1.000
_cell.length_c   1.000
_cell.angle_alpha   90.00
_cell.angle_beta   90.00
_cell.angle_gamma   90.00
#
_symmetry.space_group_name_H-M   'P 1'
#
loop_
_entity.id
_entity.type
_entity.pdbx_description
1 polymer ?
#
loop_
_entity_poly.entity_id
_entity_poly.type
_entity_poly.pdbx_seq_one_letter_code
_entity_poly.pdbx_strand_id
1 'polypeptide(L)' 'RVLLHNQVQLAKLAGCHVIGTCSTDEKASFLKSIGCDRPIIYTRESLDDVLTNEYPEGIDVIYESVGGEMFNTCLKQ' A
#
# COMPACT_ATOMS: atom_id res chain seq x y z
N ARG A 1 5.50 -8.80 0.42
CA ARG A 1 4.52 -7.75 0.80
C ARG A 1 5.07 -6.44 0.27
N VAL A 2 4.35 -5.77 -0.63
CA VAL A 2 4.84 -4.57 -1.31
C VAL A 2 3.84 -3.44 -1.18
N LEU A 3 4.29 -2.25 -0.74
CA LEU A 3 3.47 -1.04 -0.63
C LEU A 3 3.66 -0.18 -1.90
N LEU A 4 2.59 0.00 -2.68
CA LEU A 4 2.63 0.61 -4.02
C LEU A 4 1.36 1.35 -4.42
N HIS A 5 1.49 2.62 -4.82
CA HIS A 5 0.38 3.37 -5.43
C HIS A 5 0.32 3.24 -6.97
N ASN A 6 1.45 3.00 -7.66
CA ASN A 6 1.52 3.04 -9.14
C ASN A 6 2.07 1.78 -9.84
N GLN A 7 2.70 0.84 -9.14
CA GLN A 7 3.31 -0.35 -9.79
C GLN A 7 2.62 -1.66 -9.42
N VAL A 8 1.34 -1.58 -9.02
CA VAL A 8 0.55 -2.74 -8.55
C VAL A 8 0.65 -3.91 -9.53
N GLN A 9 0.49 -3.64 -10.83
CA GLN A 9 0.52 -4.68 -11.85
C GLN A 9 1.87 -5.40 -11.94
N LEU A 10 3.01 -4.68 -11.81
CA LEU A 10 4.33 -5.30 -11.85
C LEU A 10 4.60 -6.17 -10.61
N ALA A 11 4.23 -5.67 -9.43
CA ALA A 11 4.38 -6.44 -8.20
C ALA A 11 3.45 -7.67 -8.19
N LYS A 12 2.23 -7.55 -8.72
CA LYS A 12 1.33 -8.70 -8.90
C LYS A 12 1.86 -9.72 -9.90
N LEU A 13 2.44 -9.27 -11.02
CA LEU A 13 3.11 -10.17 -11.98
C LEU A 13 4.31 -10.88 -11.35
N ALA A 14 5.00 -10.25 -10.39
CA ALA A 14 6.05 -10.87 -9.60
C ALA A 14 5.54 -11.79 -8.48
N GLY A 15 4.22 -12.04 -8.39
CA GLY A 15 3.62 -12.93 -7.39
C GLY A 15 3.54 -12.32 -5.99
N CYS A 16 3.72 -11.00 -5.85
CA CYS A 16 3.67 -10.35 -4.55
C CYS A 16 2.23 -10.17 -4.03
N HIS A 17 2.12 -10.15 -2.71
CA HIS A 17 1.00 -9.49 -2.02
C HIS A 17 1.21 -7.98 -2.05
N VAL A 18 0.24 -7.24 -2.57
CA VAL A 18 0.33 -5.80 -2.85
C VAL A 18 -0.66 -5.02 -2.02
N ILE A 19 -0.13 -4.05 -1.27
CA ILE A 19 -0.86 -3.05 -0.50
C ILE A 19 -0.73 -1.74 -1.28
N GLY A 20 -1.82 -1.00 -1.48
CA GLY A 20 -1.78 0.25 -2.25
C GLY A 20 -2.55 1.36 -1.56
N THR A 21 -1.97 2.56 -1.52
CA THR A 21 -2.62 3.71 -0.88
C THR A 21 -3.27 4.62 -1.92
N CYS A 22 -4.42 5.19 -1.60
CA CYS A 22 -5.12 6.13 -2.46
C CYS A 22 -6.01 7.09 -1.67
N SER A 23 -6.58 8.09 -2.34
CA SER A 23 -7.31 9.18 -1.69
C SER A 23 -8.84 9.05 -1.74
N THR A 24 -9.39 8.18 -2.61
CA THR A 24 -10.83 8.06 -2.87
C THR A 24 -11.26 6.62 -3.13
N ASP A 25 -12.56 6.35 -3.00
CA ASP A 25 -13.16 5.03 -3.24
C ASP A 25 -13.04 4.58 -4.70
N GLU A 26 -13.12 5.52 -5.65
CA GLU A 26 -12.97 5.21 -7.07
C GLU A 26 -11.55 4.69 -7.36
N LYS A 27 -10.53 5.34 -6.76
CA LYS A 27 -9.15 4.88 -6.87
C LYS A 27 -8.94 3.56 -6.16
N ALA A 28 -9.54 3.34 -4.99
CA ALA A 28 -9.47 2.06 -4.29
C ALA A 28 -10.08 0.92 -5.13
N SER A 29 -11.22 1.18 -5.77
CA SER A 29 -11.89 0.23 -6.67
C SER A 29 -11.04 -0.08 -7.90
N PHE A 30 -10.40 0.94 -8.48
CA PHE A 30 -9.43 0.76 -9.56
C PHE A 30 -8.22 -0.06 -9.12
N LEU A 31 -7.64 0.21 -7.95
CA LEU A 31 -6.53 -0.58 -7.41
C LEU A 31 -6.92 -2.05 -7.28
N LYS A 32 -8.12 -2.36 -6.76
CA LYS A 32 -8.61 -3.75 -6.70
C LYS A 32 -8.72 -4.38 -8.09
N SER A 33 -9.25 -3.65 -9.08
CA SER A 33 -9.45 -4.20 -10.43
C SER A 33 -8.15 -4.55 -11.14
N ILE A 34 -7.04 -3.87 -10.80
CA ILE A 34 -5.69 -4.18 -11.32
C ILE A 34 -4.89 -5.15 -10.44
N GLY A 35 -5.53 -5.74 -9.41
CA GLY A 35 -4.98 -6.81 -8.60
C GLY A 35 -4.40 -6.39 -7.24
N CYS A 36 -4.63 -5.16 -6.77
CA CYS A 36 -4.24 -4.77 -5.41
C CYS A 36 -5.01 -5.61 -4.37
N ASP A 37 -4.29 -6.26 -3.47
CA ASP A 37 -4.88 -7.13 -2.45
C ASP A 37 -5.49 -6.30 -1.30
N ARG A 38 -4.78 -5.22 -0.90
CA ARG A 38 -5.24 -4.30 0.15
C ARG A 38 -5.11 -2.84 -0.27
N PRO A 39 -6.15 -2.25 -0.89
CA PRO A 39 -6.20 -0.81 -1.05
C PRO A 39 -6.48 -0.15 0.31
N ILE A 40 -5.79 0.95 0.61
CA ILE A 40 -5.94 1.75 1.82
C ILE A 40 -6.30 3.17 1.39
N ILE A 41 -7.40 3.69 1.92
CA ILE A 41 -7.77 5.09 1.68
C ILE A 41 -7.16 5.93 2.79
N TYR A 42 -5.99 6.54 2.55
CA TYR A 42 -5.20 7.21 3.59
C TYR A 42 -5.89 8.45 4.19
N THR A 43 -6.97 8.94 3.56
CA THR A 43 -7.81 10.02 4.10
C THR A 43 -8.81 9.55 5.15
N ARG A 44 -8.99 8.23 5.31
CA ARG A 44 -9.94 7.60 6.25
C ARG A 44 -9.28 6.58 7.17
N GLU A 45 -8.17 6.01 6.75
CA GLU A 45 -7.43 4.96 7.46
C GLU A 45 -5.99 5.42 7.71
N SER A 46 -5.49 5.18 8.93
CA SER A 46 -4.07 5.38 9.26
C SER A 46 -3.26 4.25 8.66
N LEU A 47 -2.26 4.58 7.83
CA LEU A 47 -1.38 3.57 7.26
C LEU A 47 -0.64 2.79 8.35
N ASP A 48 -0.16 3.49 9.39
CA ASP A 48 0.62 2.89 10.48
C ASP A 48 -0.19 1.83 11.24
N ASP A 49 -1.47 2.14 11.50
CA ASP A 49 -2.38 1.22 12.18
C ASP A 49 -2.68 0.01 11.30
N VAL A 50 -2.91 0.22 9.99
CA VAL A 50 -3.17 -0.88 9.06
C VAL A 50 -1.96 -1.81 8.97
N LEU A 51 -0.75 -1.26 8.82
CA LEU A 51 0.46 -2.06 8.72
C LEU A 51 0.75 -2.81 10.01
N THR A 52 0.62 -2.15 11.17
CA THR A 52 0.85 -2.79 12.48
C THR A 52 -0.14 -3.92 12.76
N ASN A 53 -1.42 -3.75 12.41
CA ASN A 53 -2.47 -4.71 12.74
C ASN A 53 -2.62 -5.83 11.71
N GLU A 54 -2.54 -5.52 10.42
CA GLU A 54 -2.76 -6.49 9.33
C GLU A 54 -1.44 -7.13 8.85
N TYR A 55 -0.31 -6.47 9.05
CA TYR A 55 1.01 -6.90 8.57
C TYR A 55 2.09 -6.85 9.66
N PRO A 56 1.88 -7.54 10.81
CA PRO A 56 2.80 -7.49 11.95
C PRO A 56 4.19 -8.10 11.67
N GLU A 57 4.33 -8.86 10.58
CA GLU A 57 5.61 -9.38 10.09
C GLU A 57 6.41 -8.37 9.25
N GLY A 58 5.88 -7.15 9.08
CA GLY A 58 6.52 -6.07 8.32
C GLY A 58 6.32 -6.18 6.80
N ILE A 59 7.02 -5.30 6.08
CA ILE A 59 6.94 -5.14 4.63
C ILE A 59 8.29 -5.41 3.99
N ASP A 60 8.33 -6.30 2.99
CA ASP A 60 9.58 -6.71 2.35
C ASP A 60 10.14 -5.62 1.41
N VAL A 61 9.25 -4.89 0.72
CA VAL A 61 9.63 -3.85 -0.24
C VAL A 61 8.66 -2.68 -0.13
N ILE A 62 9.21 -1.49 0.02
CA ILE A 62 8.44 -0.25 0.00
C ILE A 62 8.88 0.54 -1.23
N TYR A 63 7.93 0.86 -2.10
CA TYR A 63 8.15 1.81 -3.17
C TYR A 63 7.36 3.05 -2.85
N GLU A 64 8.08 4.09 -2.46
CA GLU A 64 7.48 5.34 -2.07
C GLU A 64 8.03 6.50 -2.90
N SER A 65 7.12 7.23 -3.53
CA SER A 65 7.41 8.30 -4.49
C SER A 65 6.80 9.65 -4.11
N VAL A 66 6.05 9.74 -3.00
CA VAL A 66 5.40 10.98 -2.54
C VAL A 66 6.29 11.72 -1.53
N GLY A 67 6.94 11.00 -0.61
CA GLY A 67 7.76 11.55 0.47
C GLY A 67 6.96 12.00 1.69
N GLY A 68 7.62 12.70 2.62
CA GLY A 68 6.96 13.27 3.81
C GLY A 68 6.53 12.22 4.83
N GLU A 69 5.34 12.39 5.41
CA GLU A 69 4.83 11.52 6.48
C GLU A 69 4.63 10.07 6.01
N MET A 70 4.23 9.86 4.75
CA MET A 70 4.08 8.51 4.18
C MET A 70 5.39 7.73 4.21
N PHE A 71 6.49 8.39 3.84
CA PHE A 71 7.84 7.82 3.90
C PHE A 71 8.27 7.53 5.34
N ASN A 72 8.01 8.45 6.28
CA ASN A 72 8.36 8.25 7.68
C ASN A 72 7.62 7.07 8.32
N THR A 73 6.34 6.86 7.99
CA THR A 73 5.58 5.69 8.45
C THR A 73 6.16 4.41 7.87
N CYS A 74 6.53 4.42 6.59
CA CYS A 74 7.16 3.28 5.94
C CYS A 74 8.51 2.88 6.57
N LEU A 75 9.34 3.84 7.00
CA LEU A 75 10.63 3.55 7.64
C LEU A 75 10.51 2.91 9.04
N LYS A 76 9.34 2.97 9.67
CA LYS A 76 9.12 2.39 11.01
C LYS A 76 8.74 0.91 10.96
N GLN A 77 8.45 0.39 9.77
CA GLN A 77 7.93 -0.95 9.53
C GLN A 77 9.05 -1.97 9.30
#